data_AF-A0A397ILY3-F1
#
_entry.id   AF-A0A397ILY3-F1
#
_cell.length_a   1.000
_cell.length_b   1.000
_cell.length_c   1.000
_cell.angle_alpha   90.00
_cell.angle_beta   90.00
_cell.angle_gamma   90.00
#
_symmetry.space_group_name_H-M   'P 1'
#
loop_
_entity.id
_entity.type
_entity.pdbx_description
1 polymer ?
#
loop_
_entity_poly.entity_id
_entity_poly.type
_entity_poly.pdbx_seq_one_letter_code
_entity_poly.pdbx_strand_id
1 'polypeptide(L)'
;MLIKDLKFSKEENLKQTLPVEGQREPLEEELEEIKEYHFHVYFFQKNQEQQESALKLRRKIIELTEKGFFHPVPFHNVNYTPVGPHSIGSYEVWCPKEYFSRVYSWFIFHRGIHSVLIHPLTKEQLLDHTDRAAWMGAPVPLDTKKLTPVLRQTPAQYPELKLGYSAPPEGNGR
;
A
#
# COMPACT_ATOMS: atom_id res chain seq x y z
N MET A 1 -42.20 -28.21 24.45
CA MET A 1 -41.29 -27.72 25.52
C MET A 1 -40.96 -26.27 25.18
N LEU A 2 -41.70 -25.34 25.79
CA LEU A 2 -41.55 -23.89 25.59
C LEU A 2 -40.40 -23.37 26.44
N ILE A 3 -39.49 -22.57 25.86
CA ILE A 3 -38.56 -21.75 26.63
C ILE A 3 -39.20 -20.36 26.73
N LYS A 4 -39.52 -19.99 27.98
CA LYS A 4 -40.15 -18.75 28.40
C LYS A 4 -39.18 -17.56 28.30
N ASP A 5 -39.78 -16.41 28.05
CA ASP A 5 -39.19 -15.08 28.09
C ASP A 5 -38.36 -14.81 29.36
N LEU A 6 -37.12 -14.34 29.19
CA LEU A 6 -36.42 -13.58 30.22
C LEU A 6 -36.34 -12.12 29.76
N LYS A 7 -37.14 -11.28 30.41
CA LYS A 7 -37.04 -9.82 30.37
C LYS A 7 -35.77 -9.41 31.15
N PHE A 8 -34.83 -8.74 30.50
CA PHE A 8 -33.76 -8.02 31.20
C PHE A 8 -34.28 -6.65 31.64
N SER A 9 -34.35 -6.40 32.95
CA SER A 9 -34.59 -5.05 33.47
C SER A 9 -33.32 -4.23 33.37
N LYS A 10 -33.46 -3.00 32.88
CA LYS A 10 -32.46 -1.94 33.06
C LYS A 10 -32.48 -1.57 34.53
N GLU A 11 -31.35 -1.72 35.21
CA GLU A 11 -30.66 -0.64 35.95
C GLU A 11 -29.54 -1.20 36.83
N GLU A 12 -28.38 -0.57 36.65
CA GLU A 12 -27.31 -0.36 37.62
C GLU A 12 -26.62 -1.57 38.29
N ASN A 13 -25.43 -1.86 37.76
CA ASN A 13 -24.28 -1.99 38.65
C ASN A 13 -23.07 -1.32 38.00
N LEU A 14 -22.72 -0.14 38.53
CA LEU A 14 -21.37 0.40 38.44
C LEU A 14 -20.40 -0.65 38.98
N LYS A 15 -19.77 -1.41 38.08
CA LYS A 15 -18.47 -2.01 38.36
C LYS A 15 -17.51 -1.41 37.38
N GLN A 16 -16.77 -0.44 37.91
CA GLN A 16 -15.53 0.08 37.41
C GLN A 16 -14.69 -1.09 36.90
N THR A 17 -14.70 -1.31 35.58
CA THR A 17 -13.88 -2.31 34.94
C THR A 17 -12.45 -1.79 35.02
N LEU A 18 -11.64 -2.45 35.85
CA LEU A 18 -10.20 -2.21 35.91
C LEU A 18 -9.62 -2.37 34.50
N PRO A 19 -8.67 -1.51 34.08
CA PRO A 19 -8.08 -1.61 32.75
C PRO A 19 -7.38 -2.96 32.62
N VAL A 20 -7.71 -3.69 31.55
CA VAL A 20 -6.98 -4.90 31.16
C VAL A 20 -5.57 -4.45 30.75
N GLU A 21 -4.57 -4.83 31.55
CA GLU A 21 -3.16 -4.59 31.22
C GLU A 21 -2.85 -5.10 29.81
N GLY A 22 -2.43 -4.20 28.92
CA GLY A 22 -1.93 -4.55 27.58
C GLY A 22 -2.69 -3.95 26.39
N GLN A 23 -3.83 -3.29 26.59
CA GLN A 23 -4.44 -2.49 25.52
C GLN A 23 -3.90 -1.07 25.58
N ARG A 24 -2.89 -0.77 24.75
CA ARG A 24 -2.58 0.64 24.46
C ARG A 24 -3.72 1.21 23.63
N GLU A 25 -4.12 2.43 23.93
CA GLU A 25 -4.97 3.20 23.03
C GLU A 25 -4.32 3.21 21.63
N PRO A 26 -5.10 2.99 20.55
CA PRO A 26 -4.55 3.05 19.22
C PRO A 26 -3.89 4.41 18.99
N LEU A 27 -2.74 4.42 18.34
CA LEU A 27 -2.15 5.69 17.90
C LEU A 27 -3.11 6.34 16.90
N GLU A 28 -3.16 7.66 16.84
CA GLU A 28 -4.01 8.39 15.88
C GLU A 28 -3.74 7.93 14.42
N GLU A 29 -2.49 7.55 14.14
CA GLU A 29 -2.04 6.93 12.87
C GLU A 29 -2.67 5.56 12.58
N GLU A 30 -3.06 4.79 13.60
CA GLU A 30 -3.77 3.51 13.45
C GLU A 30 -5.24 3.69 13.13
N LEU A 31 -5.77 4.91 13.35
CA LEU A 31 -7.09 5.33 12.94
C LEU A 31 -7.07 5.94 11.52
N GLU A 32 -5.90 6.31 11.00
CA GLU A 32 -5.73 6.79 9.63
C GLU A 32 -5.71 5.61 8.64
N GLU A 33 -6.77 5.50 7.85
CA GLU A 33 -6.83 4.51 6.79
C GLU A 33 -5.79 4.80 5.69
N ILE A 34 -4.92 3.83 5.39
CA ILE A 34 -4.03 3.88 4.23
C ILE A 34 -4.85 3.69 2.94
N LYS A 35 -4.83 4.71 2.07
CA LYS A 35 -5.65 4.69 0.85
C LYS A 35 -4.88 4.41 -0.43
N GLU A 36 -3.57 4.58 -0.43
CA GLU A 36 -2.72 4.39 -1.62
C GLU A 36 -1.40 3.73 -1.23
N TYR A 37 -0.84 2.99 -2.19
CA TYR A 37 0.40 2.23 -2.05
C TYR A 37 1.24 2.38 -3.32
N HIS A 38 2.55 2.22 -3.16
CA HIS A 38 3.48 2.05 -4.27
C HIS A 38 4.08 0.65 -4.28
N PHE A 39 4.26 0.12 -5.49
CA PHE A 39 5.03 -1.08 -5.78
C PHE A 39 6.23 -0.67 -6.65
N HIS A 40 7.44 -0.79 -6.13
CA HIS A 40 8.67 -0.55 -6.87
C HIS A 40 9.29 -1.87 -7.29
N VAL A 41 9.32 -2.13 -8.59
CA VAL A 41 9.92 -3.33 -9.16
C VAL A 41 11.38 -3.06 -9.48
N TYR A 42 12.29 -3.88 -8.98
CA TYR A 42 13.73 -3.68 -9.15
C TYR A 42 14.38 -4.62 -10.16
N PHE A 43 15.43 -4.12 -10.79
CA PHE A 43 16.32 -4.85 -11.68
C PHE A 43 17.75 -4.30 -11.60
N PHE A 44 18.76 -5.14 -11.84
CA PHE A 44 20.13 -4.69 -11.92
C PHE A 44 20.40 -3.96 -13.24
N GLN A 45 20.95 -2.75 -13.16
CA GLN A 45 21.13 -1.80 -14.27
C GLN A 45 22.07 -2.29 -15.38
N LYS A 46 22.94 -3.27 -15.07
CA LYS A 46 23.86 -3.89 -16.02
C LYS A 46 23.48 -5.32 -16.40
N ASN A 47 22.32 -5.80 -15.93
CA ASN A 47 21.78 -7.09 -16.32
C ASN A 47 20.66 -6.86 -17.35
N GLN A 48 20.95 -7.15 -18.61
CA GLN A 48 20.01 -6.93 -19.71
C GLN A 48 18.77 -7.83 -19.62
N GLU A 49 18.95 -9.10 -19.23
CA GLU A 49 17.84 -10.05 -19.07
C GLU A 49 16.85 -9.58 -17.98
N GLN A 50 17.36 -9.08 -16.85
CA GLN A 50 16.51 -8.50 -15.82
C GLN A 50 15.79 -7.23 -16.29
N GLN A 51 16.45 -6.37 -17.06
CA GLN A 51 15.80 -5.18 -17.62
C GLN A 51 14.66 -5.57 -18.55
N GLU A 52 14.90 -6.48 -19.48
CA GLU A 52 13.89 -6.91 -20.45
C GLU A 52 12.70 -7.59 -19.79
N SER A 53 12.94 -8.45 -18.80
CA SER A 53 11.89 -9.11 -18.01
C SER A 53 11.10 -8.11 -17.14
N ALA A 54 11.76 -7.14 -16.51
CA ALA A 54 11.09 -6.08 -15.74
C ALA A 54 10.20 -5.22 -16.65
N LEU A 55 10.70 -4.82 -17.82
CA LEU A 55 9.92 -4.06 -18.80
C LEU A 55 8.76 -4.88 -19.38
N LYS A 56 8.92 -6.19 -19.56
CA LYS A 56 7.83 -7.09 -19.95
C LYS A 56 6.74 -7.17 -18.87
N LEU A 57 7.14 -7.27 -17.60
CA LEU A 57 6.22 -7.23 -16.48
C LEU A 57 5.44 -5.90 -16.46
N ARG A 58 6.13 -4.77 -16.59
CA ARG A 58 5.52 -3.43 -16.69
C ARG A 58 4.50 -3.32 -17.81
N ARG A 59 4.85 -3.75 -19.03
CA ARG A 59 3.92 -3.77 -20.18
C ARG A 59 2.67 -4.59 -19.89
N LYS A 60 2.81 -5.72 -19.17
CA LYS A 60 1.67 -6.56 -18.84
C LYS A 60 0.72 -5.89 -17.85
N ILE A 61 1.25 -5.12 -16.88
CA ILE A 61 0.42 -4.32 -15.97
C ILE A 61 -0.39 -3.29 -16.76
N ILE A 62 0.25 -2.55 -17.68
CA ILE A 62 -0.42 -1.57 -18.55
C ILE A 62 -1.56 -2.23 -19.34
N GLU A 63 -1.28 -3.35 -20.01
CA GLU A 63 -2.28 -4.09 -20.79
C GLU A 63 -3.49 -4.52 -19.94
N LEU A 64 -3.25 -4.97 -18.70
CA LEU A 64 -4.31 -5.40 -17.79
C LEU A 64 -5.12 -4.22 -17.23
N THR A 65 -4.47 -3.07 -17.00
CA THR A 65 -5.14 -1.83 -16.61
C THR A 65 -6.03 -1.32 -17.74
N GLU A 66 -5.54 -1.29 -18.98
CA GLU A 66 -6.32 -0.88 -20.16
C GLU A 66 -7.54 -1.80 -20.41
N LYS A 67 -7.44 -3.08 -20.03
CA LYS A 67 -8.54 -4.05 -20.09
C LYS A 67 -9.51 -3.96 -18.90
N GLY A 68 -9.28 -3.06 -17.95
CA GLY A 68 -10.12 -2.89 -16.76
C GLY A 68 -10.01 -4.03 -15.74
N PHE A 69 -8.98 -4.88 -15.83
CA PHE A 69 -8.79 -5.99 -14.88
C PHE A 69 -8.44 -5.47 -13.48
N PHE A 70 -7.72 -4.34 -13.38
CA PHE A 70 -7.44 -3.59 -12.16
C PHE A 70 -7.09 -2.12 -12.51
N HIS A 71 -7.02 -1.21 -11.53
CA HIS A 71 -6.64 0.20 -11.74
C HIS A 71 -5.35 0.68 -11.03
N PRO A 72 -4.25 -0.09 -10.96
CA PRO A 72 -2.95 0.47 -10.71
C PRO A 72 -2.44 1.22 -11.95
N VAL A 73 -1.68 2.28 -11.73
CA VAL A 73 -1.07 3.06 -12.80
C VAL A 73 0.45 2.96 -12.68
N PRO A 74 1.12 2.28 -13.62
CA PRO A 74 2.58 2.37 -13.73
C PRO A 74 2.99 3.81 -13.97
N PHE A 75 3.92 4.32 -13.17
CA PHE A 75 4.47 5.64 -13.42
C PHE A 75 5.16 5.66 -14.79
N HIS A 76 5.09 6.79 -15.49
CA HIS A 76 5.50 6.89 -16.90
C HIS A 76 6.99 6.58 -17.10
N ASN A 77 7.83 6.92 -16.12
CA ASN A 77 9.28 6.75 -16.19
C ASN A 77 9.74 5.37 -15.71
N VAL A 78 10.81 4.88 -16.33
CA VAL A 78 11.63 3.76 -15.83
C VAL A 78 12.97 4.34 -15.41
N ASN A 79 13.39 4.07 -14.18
CA ASN A 79 14.67 4.48 -13.64
C ASN A 79 15.71 3.42 -14.01
N TYR A 80 16.48 3.64 -15.09
CA TYR A 80 17.57 2.74 -15.48
C TYR A 80 18.82 2.88 -14.59
N THR A 81 18.87 3.92 -13.77
CA THR A 81 19.93 4.22 -12.80
C THR A 81 19.31 4.46 -11.41
N PRO A 82 20.10 4.51 -10.34
CA PRO A 82 19.59 4.88 -9.02
C PRO A 82 18.94 6.27 -9.05
N VAL A 83 17.74 6.40 -8.49
CA VAL A 83 16.96 7.64 -8.43
C VAL A 83 16.25 7.71 -7.07
N GLY A 84 16.32 8.87 -6.40
CA GLY A 84 15.72 9.04 -5.07
C GLY A 84 16.28 8.03 -4.06
N PRO A 85 15.43 7.35 -3.25
CA PRO A 85 15.87 6.34 -2.28
C PRO A 85 16.27 5.01 -2.94
N HIS A 86 15.97 4.81 -4.24
CA HIS A 86 16.13 3.54 -4.92
C HIS A 86 17.58 3.38 -5.41
N SER A 87 18.30 2.41 -4.83
CA SER A 87 19.74 2.22 -5.06
C SER A 87 20.10 1.46 -6.34
N ILE A 88 19.11 0.85 -7.00
CA ILE A 88 19.28 0.21 -8.31
C ILE A 88 18.16 0.59 -9.28
N GLY A 89 18.18 0.02 -10.49
CA GLY A 89 17.16 0.29 -11.49
C GLY A 89 15.78 -0.12 -10.99
N SER A 90 14.77 0.72 -11.23
CA SER A 90 13.41 0.49 -10.76
C SER A 90 12.35 1.12 -11.66
N TYR A 91 11.10 0.70 -11.46
CA TYR A 91 9.94 1.49 -11.87
C TYR A 91 8.84 1.38 -10.81
N GLU A 92 8.04 2.44 -10.71
CA GLU A 92 6.94 2.57 -9.76
C GLU A 92 5.62 2.14 -10.39
N VAL A 93 4.77 1.51 -9.57
CA VAL A 93 3.37 1.23 -9.86
C VAL A 93 2.53 1.73 -8.70
N TRP A 94 1.73 2.77 -8.94
CA TRP A 94 0.75 3.26 -7.98
C TRP A 94 -0.44 2.30 -7.89
N CYS A 95 -0.95 2.08 -6.69
CA CYS A 95 -2.09 1.22 -6.43
C CYS A 95 -3.00 1.83 -5.35
N PRO A 96 -4.29 2.05 -5.63
CA PRO A 96 -5.24 2.49 -4.63
C PRO A 96 -5.72 1.29 -3.78
N LYS A 97 -6.17 1.54 -2.54
CA LYS A 97 -6.56 0.51 -1.57
C LYS A 97 -7.58 -0.49 -2.12
N GLU A 98 -8.50 -0.02 -2.97
CA GLU A 98 -9.60 -0.78 -3.57
C GLU A 98 -9.10 -1.93 -4.45
N TYR A 99 -7.88 -1.79 -5.00
CA TYR A 99 -7.27 -2.79 -5.87
C TYR A 99 -6.05 -3.49 -5.25
N PHE A 100 -5.67 -3.13 -4.01
CA PHE A 100 -4.44 -3.62 -3.39
C PHE A 100 -4.33 -5.14 -3.40
N SER A 101 -5.34 -5.85 -2.89
CA SER A 101 -5.32 -7.32 -2.82
C SER A 101 -5.16 -7.99 -4.18
N ARG A 102 -5.80 -7.44 -5.22
CA ARG A 102 -5.72 -7.94 -6.59
C ARG A 102 -4.34 -7.70 -7.20
N VAL A 103 -3.78 -6.51 -7.02
CA VAL A 103 -2.45 -6.14 -7.51
C VAL A 103 -1.37 -6.96 -6.79
N TYR A 104 -1.45 -7.04 -5.46
CA TYR A 104 -0.57 -7.86 -4.64
C TYR A 104 -0.58 -9.33 -5.08
N SER A 105 -1.78 -9.92 -5.24
CA SER A 105 -1.94 -11.30 -5.72
C SER A 105 -1.34 -11.49 -7.12
N TRP A 106 -1.53 -10.52 -8.00
CA TRP A 106 -0.95 -10.58 -9.34
C TRP A 106 0.59 -10.58 -9.29
N PHE A 107 1.20 -9.73 -8.48
CA PHE A 107 2.66 -9.73 -8.32
C PHE A 107 3.19 -11.05 -7.75
N ILE A 108 2.49 -11.70 -6.80
CA ILE A 108 2.87 -13.01 -6.28
C ILE A 108 3.09 -14.02 -7.42
N PHE A 109 2.16 -14.07 -8.37
CA PHE A 109 2.23 -15.02 -9.48
C PHE A 109 3.19 -14.62 -10.60
N HIS A 110 3.37 -13.32 -10.85
CA HIS A 110 3.97 -12.85 -12.11
C HIS A 110 5.32 -12.14 -11.97
N ARG A 111 5.75 -11.72 -10.76
CA ARG A 111 6.98 -10.91 -10.60
C ARG A 111 8.26 -11.62 -11.04
N GLY A 112 8.25 -12.95 -11.17
CA GLY A 112 9.42 -13.74 -11.54
C GLY A 112 10.59 -13.52 -10.56
N ILE A 113 11.74 -13.12 -11.11
CA ILE A 113 12.98 -12.90 -10.34
C ILE A 113 13.05 -11.51 -9.67
N HIS A 114 12.12 -10.60 -9.96
CA HIS A 114 12.21 -9.23 -9.47
C HIS A 114 11.85 -9.11 -8.01
N SER A 115 12.69 -8.39 -7.27
CA SER A 115 12.33 -7.86 -5.96
C SER A 115 11.35 -6.72 -6.10
N VAL A 116 10.36 -6.66 -5.21
CA VAL A 116 9.34 -5.60 -5.21
C VAL A 116 9.23 -5.00 -3.81
N LEU A 117 9.52 -3.71 -3.69
CA LEU A 117 9.21 -2.93 -2.49
C LEU A 117 7.76 -2.49 -2.56
N ILE A 118 7.05 -2.66 -1.45
CA ILE A 118 5.64 -2.27 -1.33
C ILE A 118 5.56 -1.37 -0.11
N HIS A 119 5.09 -0.14 -0.28
CA HIS A 119 4.92 0.77 0.86
C HIS A 119 3.62 1.56 0.77
N PRO A 120 3.04 1.95 1.91
CA PRO A 120 1.92 2.89 1.94
C PRO A 120 2.35 4.28 1.47
N LEU A 121 1.38 5.11 1.11
CA LEU A 121 1.61 6.44 0.58
C LEU A 121 1.04 7.54 1.49
N THR A 122 1.58 7.66 2.69
CA THR A 122 1.15 8.64 3.71
C THR A 122 2.05 9.89 3.70
N LYS A 123 1.91 10.76 4.70
CA LYS A 123 2.84 11.88 4.91
C LYS A 123 4.17 11.42 5.49
N GLU A 124 4.21 10.29 6.20
CA GLU A 124 5.39 9.76 6.90
C GLU A 124 6.34 9.05 5.92
N GLN A 125 6.83 9.78 4.91
CA GLN A 125 7.56 9.20 3.79
C GLN A 125 8.76 8.32 4.22
N LEU A 126 9.53 8.72 5.25
CA LEU A 126 10.63 7.88 5.72
C LEU A 126 10.11 6.56 6.31
N LEU A 127 9.12 6.64 7.20
CA LEU A 127 8.56 5.49 7.89
C LEU A 127 7.84 4.54 6.91
N ASP A 128 7.18 5.10 5.90
CA ASP A 128 6.54 4.36 4.82
C ASP A 128 7.56 3.51 4.06
N HIS A 129 8.73 4.06 3.75
CA HIS A 129 9.79 3.34 3.02
C HIS A 129 10.64 2.42 3.90
N THR A 130 10.57 2.52 5.23
CA THR A 130 11.34 1.68 6.16
C THR A 130 10.45 0.70 6.92
N ASP A 131 9.79 1.16 7.98
CA ASP A 131 9.21 0.29 9.00
C ASP A 131 7.84 -0.24 8.57
N ARG A 132 7.15 0.52 7.71
CA ARG A 132 5.85 0.14 7.13
C ARG A 132 5.99 -0.51 5.75
N ALA A 133 7.21 -0.68 5.26
CA ALA A 133 7.48 -1.31 3.98
C ALA A 133 7.40 -2.84 4.06
N ALA A 134 6.91 -3.45 2.99
CA ALA A 134 6.96 -4.88 2.75
C ALA A 134 7.80 -5.18 1.50
N TRP A 135 8.35 -6.39 1.45
CA TRP A 135 9.13 -6.87 0.31
C TRP A 135 8.60 -8.19 -0.23
N MET A 136 8.50 -8.28 -1.55
CA MET A 136 8.44 -9.56 -2.25
C MET A 136 9.82 -9.88 -2.85
N GLY A 137 10.36 -11.06 -2.57
CA GLY A 137 11.73 -11.41 -2.95
C GLY A 137 12.77 -10.83 -1.99
N ALA A 138 14.02 -10.70 -2.44
CA ALA A 138 15.11 -10.21 -1.61
C ALA A 138 15.05 -8.68 -1.46
N PRO A 139 15.08 -8.11 -0.24
CA PRO A 139 15.13 -6.67 -0.07
C PRO A 139 16.33 -6.03 -0.77
N VAL A 140 16.12 -4.85 -1.35
CA VAL A 140 17.18 -4.02 -1.94
C VAL A 140 17.45 -2.86 -0.98
N PRO A 141 18.71 -2.57 -0.61
CA PRO A 141 19.04 -1.43 0.25
C PRO A 141 18.54 -0.11 -0.33
N LEU A 142 17.97 0.76 0.50
CA LEU A 142 17.54 2.10 0.09
C LEU A 142 18.51 3.18 0.62
N ASP A 143 18.70 4.27 -0.13
CA ASP A 143 19.36 5.48 0.37
C ASP A 143 18.34 6.36 1.10
N THR A 144 18.06 6.01 2.36
CA THR A 144 17.03 6.67 3.17
C THR A 144 17.33 8.15 3.44
N LYS A 145 18.58 8.60 3.26
CA LYS A 145 18.93 10.03 3.37
C LYS A 145 18.32 10.90 2.26
N LYS A 146 17.81 10.27 1.19
CA LYS A 146 17.10 10.94 0.09
C LYS A 146 15.62 11.16 0.38
N LEU A 147 15.11 10.60 1.49
CA LEU A 147 13.72 10.75 1.90
C LEU A 147 13.54 11.97 2.78
N THR A 148 12.39 12.63 2.64
CA THR A 148 11.89 13.57 3.63
C THR A 148 11.21 12.75 4.73
N PRO A 149 11.49 12.97 6.03
CA PRO A 149 10.82 12.23 7.09
C PRO A 149 9.29 12.34 7.02
N VAL A 150 8.80 13.57 6.97
CA VAL A 150 7.37 13.91 6.90
C VAL A 150 7.12 14.93 5.79
N LEU A 151 6.22 14.62 4.87
CA LEU A 151 5.77 15.51 3.81
C LEU A 151 4.77 16.54 4.33
N ARG A 152 4.71 17.72 3.69
CA ARG A 152 3.74 18.77 4.04
C ARG A 152 2.28 18.34 3.85
N GLN A 153 2.03 17.48 2.87
CA GLN A 153 0.71 16.98 2.51
C GLN A 153 0.80 15.53 2.05
N THR A 154 -0.30 14.80 2.16
CA THR A 154 -0.40 13.43 1.64
C THR A 154 -0.26 13.48 0.12
N PRO A 155 0.64 12.68 -0.48
CA PRO A 155 0.95 12.78 -1.90
C PRO A 155 -0.07 12.00 -2.75
N ALA A 156 -1.34 12.43 -2.73
CA ALA A 156 -2.39 11.83 -3.55
C ALA A 156 -2.02 11.89 -5.04
N GLN A 157 -2.09 10.75 -5.73
CA GLN A 157 -1.81 10.63 -7.16
C GLN A 157 -3.08 10.24 -7.93
N TYR A 158 -3.15 10.63 -9.20
CA TYR A 158 -4.24 10.28 -10.13
C TYR A 158 -5.67 10.64 -9.66
N PRO A 159 -5.93 11.92 -9.28
CA PRO A 159 -7.24 12.34 -8.76
C PRO A 159 -8.40 12.12 -9.74
N GLU A 160 -8.11 12.11 -11.04
CA GLU A 160 -9.08 11.84 -12.11
C GLU A 160 -9.73 10.46 -12.01
N LEU A 161 -9.06 9.49 -11.37
CA LEU A 161 -9.58 8.13 -11.20
C LEU A 161 -10.61 8.01 -10.08
N LYS A 162 -10.69 8.99 -9.16
CA LYS A 162 -11.60 8.96 -8.00
C LYS A 162 -11.48 7.69 -7.15
N LEU A 163 -10.24 7.23 -6.94
CA LEU A 163 -9.88 6.10 -6.09
C LEU A 163 -8.92 6.58 -4.99
N GLY A 164 -8.64 5.73 -3.99
CA GLY A 164 -7.64 6.03 -2.97
C GLY A 164 -7.97 7.30 -2.18
N TYR A 165 -7.03 8.25 -2.10
CA TYR A 165 -7.27 9.52 -1.40
C TYR A 165 -8.28 10.42 -2.12
N SER A 166 -8.56 10.16 -3.40
CA SER A 166 -9.53 10.91 -4.21
C SER A 166 -10.89 10.22 -4.33
N ALA A 167 -11.11 9.10 -3.63
CA ALA A 167 -12.41 8.44 -3.59
C ALA A 167 -13.48 9.37 -2.97
N PRO A 168 -14.72 9.38 -3.50
CA PRO A 168 -15.80 10.12 -2.89
C PRO A 168 -16.01 9.63 -1.44
N PRO A 169 -16.48 10.50 -0.53
CA PRO A 169 -16.89 10.06 0.80
C PRO A 169 -17.85 8.89 0.66
N GLU A 170 -17.67 7.83 1.44
CA GLU A 170 -18.64 6.74 1.49
C GLU A 170 -20.00 7.38 1.82
N GLY A 171 -20.91 7.35 0.84
CA GLY A 171 -22.24 7.91 1.04
C GLY A 171 -22.88 7.16 2.20
N ASN A 172 -23.49 7.89 3.14
CA ASN A 172 -24.37 7.32 4.17
C ASN A 172 -25.58 6.65 3.48
N GLY A 173 -25.38 5.47 2.90
CA GLY A 173 -26.39 4.63 2.31
C GLY A 173 -26.81 3.56 3.30
N ARG A 174 -27.74 3.92 4.20
CA ARG A 174 -28.70 2.98 4.78
C ARG A 174 -30.04 3.23 4.12
#